data_AF-A0A0G1XRU9-F1
#
_entry.id   AF-A0A0G1XRU9-F1
#
_cell.length_a   1.000
_cell.length_b   1.000
_cell.length_c   1.000
_cell.angle_alpha   90.00
_cell.angle_beta   90.00
_cell.angle_gamma   90.00
#
_symmetry.space_group_name_H-M   'P 1'
#
loop_
_entity.id
_entity.type
_entity.pdbx_description
1 polymer ?
#
loop_
_entity_poly.entity_id
_entity_poly.type
_entity_poly.pdbx_seq_one_letter_code
_entity_poly.pdbx_strand_id
1 'polypeptide(L)'
;MSQKTSKAVLTLLTAGILLTLMAYTQMFGKGNAARVSAFLPFPAASVNGRWVMYRTAFQRYEGLKTFYASEGKEIGEDLEERMFESLLREQLIRQLMAERGVFASEEDRLEALRAVQDQSGSREAFASKVKEMYGWNLRQFERHVVRPFVEARSLEEAIFKDRERQLEKRVRMDEAFGKLEGGAAFDGLVLEYSEDATSVFNGDVGWMTETEMPEAWRGAALHLDAGETSPVLEERDRFVILRVDEREEGSEEEGKELDRPLRVNLSVLIINKVSLSEVVRDFAEESNMKVWVRL
;
A
#
# COMPACT_ATOMS: atom_id res chain seq x y z
N MET A 1 -33.22 35.13 -34.33
CA MET A 1 -31.78 34.75 -34.24
C MET A 1 -31.49 33.46 -33.45
N SER A 2 -32.44 32.87 -32.72
CA SER A 2 -32.19 31.72 -31.81
C SER A 2 -31.96 30.35 -32.48
N GLN A 3 -32.46 30.12 -33.70
CA GLN A 3 -32.44 28.79 -34.31
C GLN A 3 -31.13 28.49 -35.07
N LYS A 4 -30.46 29.53 -35.61
CA LYS A 4 -29.18 29.39 -36.32
C LYS A 4 -28.01 29.15 -35.37
N THR A 5 -28.01 29.81 -34.21
CA THR A 5 -26.99 29.63 -33.16
C THR A 5 -27.10 28.24 -32.52
N SER A 6 -28.32 27.76 -32.24
CA SER A 6 -28.54 26.41 -31.71
C SER A 6 -28.08 25.32 -32.69
N LYS A 7 -28.37 25.46 -33.99
CA LYS A 7 -27.89 24.51 -35.00
C LYS A 7 -26.37 24.53 -35.15
N ALA A 8 -25.72 25.70 -35.07
CA ALA A 8 -24.27 25.84 -35.13
C ALA A 8 -23.56 25.23 -33.92
N VAL A 9 -24.10 25.40 -32.71
CA VAL A 9 -23.58 24.77 -31.49
C VAL A 9 -23.74 23.25 -31.54
N LEU A 10 -24.89 22.76 -32.02
CA LEU A 10 -25.13 21.33 -32.18
C LEU A 10 -24.20 20.72 -33.25
N THR A 11 -23.94 21.42 -34.36
CA THR A 11 -23.00 20.93 -35.39
C THR A 11 -21.56 20.89 -34.89
N LEU A 12 -21.13 21.89 -34.10
CA LEU A 12 -19.81 21.90 -33.47
C LEU A 12 -19.65 20.77 -32.43
N LEU A 13 -20.69 20.51 -31.63
CA LEU A 13 -20.70 19.38 -30.70
C LEU A 13 -20.67 18.04 -31.42
N THR A 14 -21.48 17.85 -32.47
CA THR A 14 -21.47 16.62 -33.26
C THR A 14 -20.19 16.44 -34.05
N ALA A 15 -19.59 17.51 -34.58
CA ALA A 15 -18.31 17.46 -35.28
C ALA A 15 -17.16 17.18 -34.30
N GLY A 16 -17.21 17.75 -33.10
CA GLY A 16 -16.29 17.43 -32.01
C GLY A 16 -16.40 15.96 -31.60
N ILE A 17 -17.61 15.44 -31.41
CA ILE A 17 -17.87 14.04 -31.09
C ILE A 17 -17.42 13.11 -32.23
N LEU A 18 -17.67 13.46 -33.49
CA LEU A 18 -17.23 12.70 -34.66
C LEU A 18 -15.70 12.74 -34.84
N LEU A 19 -15.04 13.87 -34.58
CA LEU A 19 -13.59 13.96 -34.54
C LEU A 19 -13.01 13.14 -33.38
N THR A 20 -13.70 13.12 -32.24
CA THR A 20 -13.31 12.31 -31.06
C THR A 20 -13.46 10.82 -31.36
N LEU A 21 -14.56 10.40 -32.00
CA LEU A 21 -14.80 9.03 -32.46
C LEU A 21 -13.84 8.59 -33.58
N MET A 22 -13.55 9.49 -34.52
CA MET A 22 -12.61 9.22 -35.61
C MET A 22 -11.16 9.14 -35.10
N ALA A 23 -10.79 9.98 -34.13
CA ALA A 23 -9.55 9.84 -33.37
C ALA A 23 -9.53 8.52 -32.57
N TYR A 24 -10.66 8.12 -31.99
CA TYR A 24 -10.80 6.87 -31.24
C TYR A 24 -10.55 5.63 -32.12
N THR A 25 -11.06 5.61 -33.37
CA THR A 25 -10.90 4.46 -34.28
C THR A 25 -9.61 4.47 -35.12
N GLN A 26 -9.00 5.63 -35.40
CA GLN A 26 -7.79 5.74 -36.23
C GLN A 26 -6.49 6.05 -35.48
N MET A 27 -6.50 6.68 -34.29
CA MET A 27 -5.27 7.17 -33.64
C MET A 27 -4.71 6.26 -32.53
N PHE A 28 -5.52 5.38 -31.96
CA PHE A 28 -5.07 4.39 -30.96
C PHE A 28 -4.54 3.09 -31.60
N GLY A 29 -4.61 2.97 -32.92
CA GLY A 29 -3.77 2.06 -33.69
C GLY A 29 -2.46 2.74 -34.09
N LYS A 30 -1.35 2.37 -33.44
CA LYS A 30 0.04 2.71 -33.81
C LYS A 30 0.44 4.20 -33.73
N GLY A 31 1.00 4.61 -32.58
CA GLY A 31 2.06 5.64 -32.49
C GLY A 31 1.68 7.13 -32.53
N ASN A 32 0.44 7.51 -32.88
CA ASN A 32 0.03 8.93 -33.01
C ASN A 32 -0.75 9.51 -31.80
N ALA A 33 -1.24 8.65 -30.89
CA ALA A 33 -1.99 9.07 -29.69
C ALA A 33 -1.19 10.01 -28.76
N ALA A 34 0.13 9.86 -28.68
CA ALA A 34 1.02 10.72 -27.89
C ALA A 34 1.06 12.18 -28.39
N ARG A 35 0.99 12.41 -29.72
CA ARG A 35 1.05 13.76 -30.31
C ARG A 35 -0.25 14.54 -30.15
N VAL A 36 -1.39 13.85 -30.16
CA VAL A 36 -2.72 14.47 -30.09
C VAL A 36 -3.17 14.69 -28.64
N SER A 37 -2.78 13.80 -27.72
CA SER A 37 -2.97 14.00 -26.26
C SER A 37 -2.10 15.12 -25.66
N ALA A 38 -1.08 15.59 -26.40
CA ALA A 38 -0.30 16.76 -26.01
C ALA A 38 -1.11 18.07 -26.05
N PHE A 39 -2.17 18.14 -26.86
CA PHE A 39 -2.97 19.35 -27.08
C PHE A 39 -4.41 19.26 -26.54
N LEU A 40 -4.94 18.05 -26.33
CA LEU A 40 -6.31 17.84 -25.85
C LEU A 40 -6.32 16.91 -24.61
N PRO A 41 -6.89 17.35 -23.48
CA PRO A 41 -6.98 16.56 -22.26
C PRO A 41 -8.03 15.45 -22.42
N PHE A 42 -7.63 14.31 -23.01
CA PHE A 42 -8.52 13.17 -23.14
C PHE A 42 -8.56 12.32 -21.87
N PRO A 43 -9.76 11.94 -21.39
CA PRO A 43 -9.88 10.98 -20.30
C PRO A 43 -9.61 9.56 -20.79
N ALA A 44 -8.81 8.81 -20.05
CA ALA A 44 -8.62 7.38 -20.24
C ALA A 44 -9.59 6.55 -19.38
N ALA A 45 -9.91 7.02 -18.18
CA ALA A 45 -10.94 6.44 -17.32
C ALA A 45 -11.60 7.49 -16.42
N SER A 46 -12.67 7.09 -15.73
CA SER A 46 -13.27 7.83 -14.63
C SER A 46 -13.55 6.91 -13.45
N VAL A 47 -13.37 7.43 -12.25
CA VAL A 47 -13.75 6.78 -10.98
C VAL A 47 -14.68 7.74 -10.25
N ASN A 48 -15.95 7.39 -10.05
CA ASN A 48 -16.96 8.24 -9.41
C ASN A 48 -17.03 9.66 -9.99
N GLY A 49 -16.94 9.77 -11.32
CA GLY A 49 -16.97 11.04 -12.04
C GLY A 49 -15.65 11.83 -12.05
N ARG A 50 -14.59 11.39 -11.33
CA ARG A 50 -13.25 11.96 -11.42
C ARG A 50 -12.46 11.30 -12.55
N TRP A 51 -11.91 12.13 -13.44
CA TRP A 51 -11.20 11.68 -14.63
C TRP A 51 -9.75 11.26 -14.33
N VAL A 52 -9.34 10.12 -14.90
CA VAL A 52 -7.95 9.72 -15.10
C VAL A 52 -7.55 10.10 -16.51
N MET A 53 -6.60 11.02 -16.64
CA MET A 53 -6.22 11.58 -17.94
C MET A 53 -5.26 10.64 -18.67
N TYR A 54 -5.49 10.44 -19.98
CA TYR A 54 -4.62 9.63 -20.83
C TYR A 54 -3.17 10.10 -20.80
N ARG A 55 -2.95 11.43 -20.79
CA ARG A 55 -1.60 12.00 -20.69
C ARG A 55 -0.85 11.54 -19.43
N THR A 56 -1.55 11.39 -18.31
CA THR A 56 -0.95 10.90 -17.06
C THR A 56 -0.55 9.44 -17.20
N ALA A 57 -1.43 8.61 -17.78
CA ALA A 57 -1.14 7.20 -18.04
C ALA A 57 0.05 7.02 -18.98
N PHE A 58 0.05 7.74 -20.10
CA PHE A 58 1.13 7.71 -21.08
C PHE A 58 2.48 8.14 -20.49
N GLN A 59 2.51 9.24 -19.72
CA GLN A 59 3.76 9.71 -19.08
C GLN A 59 4.32 8.72 -18.07
N ARG A 60 3.44 8.01 -17.35
CA ARG A 60 3.86 6.99 -16.40
C ARG A 60 4.39 5.75 -17.11
N TYR A 61 3.68 5.30 -18.15
CA TYR A 61 4.10 4.18 -19.00
C TYR A 61 5.49 4.40 -19.60
N GLU A 62 5.73 5.55 -20.23
CA GLU A 62 7.03 5.87 -20.84
C GLU A 62 8.17 5.89 -19.81
N GLY A 63 7.92 6.43 -18.61
CA GLY A 63 8.93 6.41 -17.56
C GLY A 63 9.22 5.02 -17.02
N LEU A 64 8.20 4.17 -16.91
CA LEU A 64 8.38 2.78 -16.49
C LEU A 64 9.13 1.96 -17.56
N LYS A 65 8.79 2.15 -18.83
CA LYS A 65 9.53 1.57 -19.96
C LYS A 65 11.01 1.96 -19.93
N THR A 66 11.31 3.22 -19.63
CA THR A 66 12.69 3.71 -19.47
C THR A 66 13.39 3.00 -18.31
N PHE A 67 12.70 2.83 -17.18
CA PHE A 67 13.24 2.12 -16.01
C PHE A 67 13.58 0.66 -16.31
N TYR A 68 12.67 -0.09 -16.92
CA TYR A 68 12.92 -1.49 -17.30
C TYR A 68 14.10 -1.61 -18.27
N ALA A 69 14.19 -0.70 -19.26
CA ALA A 69 15.33 -0.65 -20.16
C ALA A 69 16.65 -0.33 -19.44
N SER A 70 16.64 0.59 -18.47
CA SER A 70 17.82 0.95 -17.67
C SER A 70 18.32 -0.20 -16.78
N GLU A 71 17.39 -1.05 -16.32
CA GLU A 71 17.67 -2.23 -15.50
C GLU A 71 18.01 -3.48 -16.32
N GLY A 72 17.98 -3.38 -17.66
CA GLY A 72 18.16 -4.54 -18.55
C GLY A 72 17.07 -5.60 -18.42
N LYS A 73 15.88 -5.23 -17.91
CA LYS A 73 14.75 -6.14 -17.68
C LYS A 73 13.80 -6.13 -18.88
N GLU A 74 13.29 -7.29 -19.24
CA GLU A 74 12.23 -7.40 -20.25
C GLU A 74 10.92 -6.79 -19.74
N ILE A 75 10.19 -6.14 -20.65
CA ILE A 75 8.89 -5.57 -20.37
C ILE A 75 7.83 -6.65 -20.59
N GLY A 76 7.11 -7.02 -19.54
CA GLY A 76 5.98 -7.94 -19.64
C GLY A 76 4.84 -7.35 -20.46
N GLU A 77 4.10 -8.21 -21.17
CA GLU A 77 2.96 -7.82 -22.02
C GLU A 77 1.83 -7.14 -21.22
N ASP A 78 1.78 -7.35 -19.91
CA ASP A 78 0.79 -6.83 -18.97
C ASP A 78 1.20 -5.49 -18.30
N LEU A 79 2.33 -4.89 -18.68
CA LEU A 79 2.84 -3.66 -18.03
C LEU A 79 1.83 -2.53 -18.10
N GLU A 80 1.18 -2.37 -19.24
CA GLU A 80 0.20 -1.30 -19.50
C GLU A 80 -1.03 -1.45 -18.62
N GLU A 81 -1.54 -2.69 -18.48
CA GLU A 81 -2.69 -3.00 -17.64
C GLU A 81 -2.38 -2.74 -16.17
N ARG A 82 -1.27 -3.30 -15.65
CA ARG A 82 -0.84 -3.09 -14.25
C ARG A 82 -0.62 -1.61 -13.92
N MET A 83 0.01 -0.88 -14.84
CA MET A 83 0.21 0.56 -14.69
C MET A 83 -1.13 1.30 -14.66
N PHE A 84 -2.07 0.94 -15.53
CA PHE A 84 -3.38 1.57 -15.56
C PHE A 84 -4.20 1.29 -14.30
N GLU A 85 -4.22 0.04 -13.84
CA GLU A 85 -4.83 -0.35 -12.57
C GLU A 85 -4.25 0.43 -11.39
N SER A 86 -2.93 0.69 -11.39
CA SER A 86 -2.29 1.51 -10.36
C SER A 86 -2.85 2.94 -10.32
N LEU A 87 -3.19 3.53 -11.48
CA LEU A 87 -3.77 4.88 -11.55
C LEU A 87 -5.21 4.91 -11.05
N LEU A 88 -5.98 3.87 -11.33
CA LEU A 88 -7.32 3.72 -10.81
C LEU A 88 -7.29 3.58 -9.28
N ARG A 89 -6.41 2.72 -8.77
CA ARG A 89 -6.17 2.54 -7.33
C ARG A 89 -5.79 3.86 -6.64
N GLU A 90 -4.90 4.63 -7.23
CA GLU A 90 -4.55 5.96 -6.71
C GLU A 90 -5.73 6.93 -6.67
N GLN A 91 -6.62 6.90 -7.67
CA GLN A 91 -7.83 7.72 -7.63
C GLN A 91 -8.78 7.28 -6.51
N LEU A 92 -8.96 5.96 -6.31
CA LEU A 92 -9.76 5.42 -5.21
C LEU A 92 -9.19 5.86 -3.85
N ILE A 93 -7.88 5.71 -3.64
CA ILE A 93 -7.20 6.18 -2.41
C ILE A 93 -7.45 7.68 -2.18
N ARG A 94 -7.27 8.52 -3.20
CA ARG A 94 -7.50 9.98 -3.05
C ARG A 94 -8.96 10.33 -2.75
N GLN A 95 -9.91 9.55 -3.23
CA GLN A 95 -11.32 9.74 -2.92
C GLN A 95 -11.62 9.31 -1.49
N LEU A 96 -11.12 8.15 -1.07
CA LEU A 96 -11.22 7.67 0.31
C LEU A 96 -10.59 8.63 1.32
N MET A 97 -9.42 9.20 0.99
CA MET A 97 -8.80 10.25 1.80
C MET A 97 -9.71 11.47 1.93
N ALA A 98 -10.29 11.93 0.82
CA ALA A 98 -11.18 13.09 0.83
C ALA A 98 -12.49 12.81 1.62
N GLU A 99 -13.06 11.62 1.47
CA GLU A 99 -14.27 11.18 2.18
C GLU A 99 -14.04 11.11 3.70
N ARG A 100 -12.86 10.63 4.12
CA ARG A 100 -12.49 10.47 5.53
C ARG A 100 -11.79 11.68 6.14
N GLY A 101 -11.58 12.75 5.37
CA GLY A 101 -10.85 13.94 5.84
C GLY A 101 -9.38 13.67 6.17
N VAL A 102 -8.76 12.67 5.53
CA VAL A 102 -7.34 12.32 5.71
C VAL A 102 -6.49 13.14 4.74
N PHE A 103 -5.42 13.74 5.24
CA PHE A 103 -4.47 14.52 4.45
C PHE A 103 -3.12 13.81 4.38
N ALA A 104 -2.41 13.98 3.26
CA ALA A 104 -1.07 13.44 3.10
C ALA A 104 -0.11 14.07 4.12
N SER A 105 0.60 13.23 4.88
CA SER A 105 1.57 13.66 5.88
C SER A 105 2.73 14.44 5.22
N GLU A 106 2.93 15.68 5.65
CA GLU A 106 4.06 16.51 5.22
C GLU A 106 5.38 15.93 5.71
N GLU A 107 5.38 15.38 6.92
CA GLU A 107 6.54 14.74 7.53
C GLU A 107 6.96 13.51 6.72
N ASP A 108 6.03 12.60 6.42
CA ASP A 108 6.32 11.41 5.61
C ASP A 108 6.78 11.80 4.20
N ARG A 109 6.26 12.89 3.63
CA ARG A 109 6.73 13.41 2.33
C ARG A 109 8.18 13.86 2.40
N LEU A 110 8.55 14.62 3.43
CA LEU A 110 9.91 15.10 3.61
C LEU A 110 10.87 13.94 3.91
N GLU A 111 10.44 12.97 4.72
CA GLU A 111 11.20 11.75 5.01
C GLU A 111 11.44 10.95 3.73
N ALA A 112 10.40 10.68 2.94
CA ALA A 112 10.52 9.96 1.68
C ALA A 112 11.45 10.67 0.68
N LEU A 113 11.42 12.00 0.62
CA LEU A 113 12.35 12.76 -0.23
C LEU A 113 13.80 12.68 0.27
N ARG A 114 14.01 12.77 1.59
CA ARG A 114 15.34 12.66 2.21
C ARG A 114 15.94 11.27 2.02
N ALA A 115 15.18 10.22 2.30
CA ALA A 115 15.62 8.83 2.17
C ALA A 115 16.14 8.52 0.76
N VAL A 116 15.55 9.12 -0.27
CA VAL A 116 15.99 8.94 -1.65
C VAL A 116 17.18 9.85 -2.00
N GLN A 117 17.24 11.06 -1.44
CA GLN A 117 18.36 11.98 -1.63
C GLN A 117 19.65 11.45 -0.98
N ASP A 118 19.57 10.86 0.22
CA ASP A 118 20.71 10.36 0.98
C ASP A 118 21.41 9.20 0.25
N GLN A 119 20.68 8.40 -0.51
CA GLN A 119 21.24 7.36 -1.38
C GLN A 119 22.06 7.92 -2.55
N SER A 120 21.87 9.20 -2.90
CA SER A 120 22.49 9.85 -4.06
C SER A 120 23.53 10.91 -3.68
N GLY A 121 23.70 11.21 -2.39
CA GLY A 121 24.67 12.17 -1.86
C GLY A 121 24.28 13.65 -2.02
N SER A 122 23.78 14.08 -3.19
CA SER A 122 23.30 15.45 -3.43
C SER A 122 21.99 15.49 -4.21
N ARG A 123 21.28 16.63 -4.14
CA ARG A 123 20.01 16.83 -4.86
C ARG A 123 20.21 16.78 -6.37
N GLU A 124 21.32 17.33 -6.87
CA GLU A 124 21.68 17.35 -8.29
C GLU A 124 22.04 15.95 -8.80
N ALA A 125 22.80 15.18 -8.01
CA ALA A 125 23.11 13.79 -8.31
C ALA A 125 21.83 12.95 -8.35
N PHE A 126 20.94 13.13 -7.38
CA PHE A 126 19.64 12.48 -7.36
C PHE A 126 18.80 12.82 -8.58
N ALA A 127 18.68 14.11 -8.93
CA ALA A 127 17.94 14.55 -10.12
C ALA A 127 18.48 13.94 -11.41
N SER A 128 19.80 13.81 -11.51
CA SER A 128 20.47 13.18 -12.65
C SER A 128 20.14 11.69 -12.72
N LYS A 129 20.20 10.98 -11.59
CA LYS A 129 19.83 9.56 -11.50
C LYS A 129 18.37 9.30 -11.84
N VAL A 130 17.45 10.14 -11.36
CA VAL A 130 16.00 10.06 -11.71
C VAL A 130 15.79 10.23 -13.21
N LYS A 131 16.50 11.20 -13.81
CA LYS A 131 16.42 11.44 -15.25
C LYS A 131 16.99 10.28 -16.05
N GLU A 132 18.06 9.66 -15.59
CA GLU A 132 18.68 8.48 -16.21
C GLU A 132 17.78 7.25 -16.13
N MET A 133 17.27 6.92 -14.94
CA MET A 133 16.46 5.72 -14.71
C MET A 133 15.04 5.84 -15.28
N TYR A 134 14.39 6.99 -15.14
CA TYR A 134 12.96 7.14 -15.47
C TYR A 134 12.68 8.12 -16.61
N GLY A 135 13.68 8.88 -17.08
CA GLY A 135 13.45 9.99 -18.01
C GLY A 135 12.71 11.18 -17.38
N TRP A 136 12.52 11.19 -16.07
CA TRP A 136 11.72 12.18 -15.33
C TRP A 136 12.58 13.27 -14.70
N ASN A 137 11.98 14.44 -14.49
CA ASN A 137 12.53 15.42 -13.54
C ASN A 137 11.99 15.16 -12.11
N LEU A 138 12.59 15.83 -11.11
CA LEU A 138 12.19 15.66 -9.70
C LEU A 138 10.70 15.91 -9.44
N ARG A 139 10.07 16.86 -10.14
CA ARG A 139 8.63 17.14 -9.98
C ARG A 139 7.77 15.98 -10.48
N GLN A 140 8.18 15.34 -11.56
CA GLN A 140 7.49 14.15 -12.08
C GLN A 140 7.69 12.96 -11.14
N PHE A 141 8.92 12.75 -10.65
CA PHE A 141 9.21 11.71 -9.67
C PHE A 141 8.39 11.89 -8.39
N GLU A 142 8.35 13.10 -7.84
CA GLU A 142 7.52 13.42 -6.68
C GLU A 142 6.04 13.11 -6.94
N ARG A 143 5.52 13.47 -8.12
CA ARG A 143 4.12 13.21 -8.50
C ARG A 143 3.80 11.73 -8.67
N HIS A 144 4.70 10.94 -9.26
CA HIS A 144 4.42 9.57 -9.69
C HIS A 144 4.89 8.50 -8.70
N VAL A 145 5.75 8.86 -7.74
CA VAL A 145 6.34 7.93 -6.77
C VAL A 145 6.04 8.40 -5.35
N VAL A 146 6.54 9.58 -4.97
CA VAL A 146 6.48 10.06 -3.57
C VAL A 146 5.05 10.32 -3.13
N ARG A 147 4.29 11.08 -3.93
CA ARG A 147 2.94 11.48 -3.56
C ARG A 147 2.00 10.27 -3.39
N PRO A 148 1.89 9.33 -4.35
CA PRO A 148 1.06 8.13 -4.16
C PRO A 148 1.46 7.31 -2.94
N PHE A 149 2.77 7.18 -2.68
CA PHE A 149 3.29 6.47 -1.51
C PHE A 149 2.83 7.13 -0.20
N VAL A 150 3.01 8.44 -0.08
CA VAL A 150 2.61 9.20 1.11
C VAL A 150 1.09 9.18 1.29
N GLU A 151 0.32 9.35 0.20
CA GLU A 151 -1.14 9.27 0.21
C GLU A 151 -1.62 7.90 0.73
N ALA A 152 -1.04 6.80 0.22
CA ALA A 152 -1.36 5.45 0.66
C ALA A 152 -1.01 5.22 2.14
N ARG A 153 0.22 5.55 2.57
CA ARG A 153 0.67 5.41 3.96
C ARG A 153 -0.19 6.23 4.93
N SER A 154 -0.52 7.46 4.56
CA SER A 154 -1.35 8.34 5.41
C SER A 154 -2.76 7.76 5.59
N LEU A 155 -3.36 7.22 4.52
CA LEU A 155 -4.67 6.59 4.60
C LEU A 155 -4.63 5.26 5.37
N GLU A 156 -3.59 4.45 5.17
CA GLU A 156 -3.40 3.20 5.90
C GLU A 156 -3.28 3.43 7.41
N GLU A 157 -2.46 4.39 7.82
CA GLU A 157 -2.32 4.75 9.23
C GLU A 157 -3.64 5.25 9.83
N ALA A 158 -4.43 6.01 9.06
CA ALA A 158 -5.76 6.44 9.50
C ALA A 158 -6.72 5.25 9.65
N ILE A 159 -6.67 4.26 8.74
CA ILE A 159 -7.48 3.03 8.81
C ILE A 159 -7.09 2.20 10.04
N PHE A 160 -5.80 2.04 10.34
CA PHE A 160 -5.35 1.28 11.50
C PHE A 160 -5.72 1.93 12.84
N LYS A 161 -5.84 3.27 12.87
CA LYS A 161 -6.28 4.03 14.04
C LYS A 161 -7.80 4.12 14.20
N ASP A 162 -8.56 3.78 13.17
CA ASP A 162 -10.03 3.82 13.20
C ASP A 162 -10.59 2.65 14.02
N ARG A 163 -10.88 2.90 15.30
CA ARG A 163 -11.39 1.89 16.23
C ARG A 163 -12.71 1.25 15.78
N GLU A 164 -13.58 2.00 15.13
CA GLU A 164 -14.85 1.46 14.64
C GLU A 164 -14.60 0.48 13.50
N ARG A 165 -13.70 0.83 12.58
CA ARG A 165 -13.29 -0.06 11.49
C ARG A 165 -12.62 -1.33 12.01
N GLN A 166 -11.82 -1.22 13.07
CA GLN A 166 -11.12 -2.36 13.67
C GLN A 166 -11.95 -3.15 14.68
N LEU A 167 -13.20 -2.77 14.93
CA LEU A 167 -14.02 -3.35 16.00
C LEU A 167 -14.22 -4.86 15.83
N GLU A 168 -14.54 -5.32 14.62
CA GLU A 168 -14.74 -6.76 14.36
C GLU A 168 -13.47 -7.57 14.66
N LYS A 169 -12.32 -7.11 14.17
CA LYS A 169 -11.02 -7.74 14.41
C LYS A 169 -10.67 -7.74 15.90
N ARG A 170 -10.97 -6.63 16.59
CA ARG A 170 -10.76 -6.50 18.03
C ARG A 170 -11.63 -7.45 18.84
N VAL A 171 -12.94 -7.49 18.56
CA VAL A 171 -13.88 -8.40 19.23
C VAL A 171 -13.47 -9.85 19.02
N ARG A 172 -13.08 -10.23 17.80
CA ARG A 172 -12.57 -11.57 17.51
C ARG A 172 -11.35 -11.94 18.37
N MET A 173 -10.43 -10.99 18.58
CA MET A 173 -9.27 -11.20 19.45
C MET A 173 -9.67 -11.29 20.93
N ASP A 174 -10.56 -10.40 21.39
CA ASP A 174 -11.05 -10.42 22.78
C ASP A 174 -11.83 -11.72 23.08
N GLU A 175 -12.54 -12.29 22.11
CA GLU A 175 -13.18 -13.61 22.23
C GLU A 175 -12.17 -14.74 22.40
N ALA A 176 -11.11 -14.76 21.57
CA ALA A 176 -10.03 -15.73 21.70
C ALA A 176 -9.34 -15.61 23.06
N PHE A 177 -9.05 -14.39 23.51
CA PHE A 177 -8.49 -14.11 24.82
C PHE A 177 -9.41 -14.57 25.97
N GLY A 178 -10.71 -14.31 25.89
CA GLY A 178 -11.67 -14.76 26.90
C GLY A 178 -11.78 -16.28 27.00
N LYS A 179 -11.70 -17.00 25.87
CA LYS A 179 -11.62 -18.48 25.88
C LYS A 179 -10.32 -18.97 26.52
N LEU A 180 -9.19 -18.29 26.24
CA LEU A 180 -7.89 -18.60 26.83
C LEU A 180 -7.91 -18.44 28.35
N GLU A 181 -8.45 -17.33 28.86
CA GLU A 181 -8.64 -17.13 30.31
C GLU A 181 -9.60 -18.15 30.93
N GLY A 182 -10.55 -18.67 30.13
CA GLY A 182 -11.44 -19.77 30.50
C GLY A 182 -10.76 -21.15 30.54
N GLY A 183 -9.46 -21.25 30.25
CA GLY A 183 -8.68 -22.49 30.27
C GLY A 183 -8.68 -23.27 28.96
N ALA A 184 -9.11 -22.67 27.84
CA ALA A 184 -8.95 -23.30 26.53
C ALA A 184 -7.46 -23.43 26.16
N ALA A 185 -7.11 -24.51 25.46
CA ALA A 185 -5.73 -24.73 25.02
C ALA A 185 -5.32 -23.71 23.96
N PHE A 186 -4.20 -23.02 24.18
CA PHE A 186 -3.69 -21.97 23.30
C PHE A 186 -3.49 -22.45 21.86
N ASP A 187 -2.90 -23.63 21.63
CA ASP A 187 -2.69 -24.18 20.28
C ASP A 187 -4.02 -24.35 19.52
N GLY A 188 -5.08 -24.76 20.21
CA GLY A 188 -6.41 -24.88 19.62
C GLY A 188 -6.99 -23.53 19.21
N LEU A 189 -6.76 -22.49 20.03
CA LEU A 189 -7.17 -21.13 19.70
C LEU A 189 -6.35 -20.54 18.56
N VAL A 190 -5.06 -20.85 18.46
CA VAL A 190 -4.22 -20.44 17.33
C VAL A 190 -4.78 -21.03 16.03
N LEU A 191 -5.12 -22.32 16.01
CA LEU A 191 -5.70 -22.96 14.84
C LEU A 191 -7.09 -22.41 14.46
N GLU A 192 -7.90 -22.00 15.45
CA GLU A 192 -9.26 -21.49 15.22
C GLU A 192 -9.27 -20.01 14.80
N TYR A 193 -8.40 -19.17 15.39
CA TYR A 193 -8.50 -17.72 15.30
C TYR A 193 -7.35 -17.04 14.55
N SER A 194 -6.15 -17.61 14.57
CA SER A 194 -4.96 -16.92 14.07
C SER A 194 -4.99 -16.81 12.54
N GLU A 195 -4.64 -15.64 12.04
CA GLU A 195 -4.65 -15.27 10.62
C GLU A 195 -3.24 -15.23 10.00
N ASP A 196 -2.20 -15.51 10.80
CA ASP A 196 -0.82 -15.55 10.33
C ASP A 196 -0.40 -16.96 9.85
N ALA A 197 0.61 -17.00 8.98
CA ALA A 197 1.15 -18.23 8.41
C ALA A 197 1.72 -19.19 9.45
N THR A 198 2.14 -18.72 10.63
CA THR A 198 2.63 -19.59 11.71
C THR A 198 1.54 -20.44 12.35
N SER A 199 0.25 -20.16 12.12
CA SER A 199 -0.87 -20.93 12.66
C SER A 199 -0.81 -22.43 12.32
N VAL A 200 -0.25 -22.78 11.15
CA VAL A 200 -0.04 -24.19 10.75
C VAL A 200 1.01 -24.92 11.59
N PHE A 201 1.83 -24.16 12.33
CA PHE A 201 2.83 -24.62 13.30
C PHE A 201 2.42 -24.22 14.73
N ASN A 202 1.12 -24.16 15.02
CA ASN A 202 0.56 -23.75 16.32
C ASN A 202 1.03 -22.36 16.80
N GLY A 203 1.46 -21.50 15.89
CA GLY A 203 1.90 -20.15 16.20
C GLY A 203 3.38 -20.05 16.59
N ASP A 204 4.13 -21.16 16.54
CA ASP A 204 5.55 -21.19 16.89
C ASP A 204 6.35 -20.22 15.99
N VAL A 205 7.02 -19.25 16.63
CA VAL A 205 7.94 -18.29 15.99
C VAL A 205 9.40 -18.57 16.36
N GLY A 206 9.65 -19.64 17.12
CA GLY A 206 10.96 -20.13 17.50
C GLY A 206 11.60 -19.36 18.66
N TRP A 207 12.89 -19.63 18.84
CA TRP A 207 13.71 -19.01 19.86
C TRP A 207 14.18 -17.62 19.44
N MET A 208 13.99 -16.64 20.30
CA MET A 208 14.44 -15.27 20.10
C MET A 208 15.27 -14.77 21.28
N THR A 209 16.33 -14.04 20.99
CA THR A 209 17.00 -13.14 21.94
C THR A 209 16.26 -11.82 22.06
N GLU A 210 16.54 -11.03 23.10
CA GLU A 210 15.96 -9.69 23.26
C GLU A 210 16.18 -8.79 22.03
N THR A 211 17.34 -8.89 21.39
CA THR A 211 17.68 -8.09 20.21
C THR A 211 16.95 -8.51 18.94
N GLU A 212 16.64 -9.80 18.81
CA GLU A 212 15.89 -10.34 17.66
C GLU A 212 14.37 -10.12 17.83
N MET A 213 13.90 -10.06 19.07
CA MET A 213 12.50 -9.93 19.40
C MET A 213 11.93 -8.55 19.03
N PRO A 214 10.72 -8.49 18.44
CA PRO A 214 9.99 -7.24 18.24
C PRO A 214 9.87 -6.44 19.53
N GLU A 215 10.11 -5.13 19.46
CA GLU A 215 10.11 -4.26 20.63
C GLU A 215 8.79 -4.31 21.40
N ALA A 216 7.66 -4.40 20.68
CA ALA A 216 6.32 -4.51 21.26
C ALA A 216 6.12 -5.78 22.11
N TRP A 217 6.93 -6.83 21.90
CA TRP A 217 6.79 -8.11 22.60
C TRP A 217 7.65 -8.20 23.84
N ARG A 218 8.80 -7.52 23.87
CA ARG A 218 9.82 -7.63 24.92
C ARG A 218 9.23 -7.45 26.32
N GLY A 219 8.34 -6.46 26.47
CA GLY A 219 7.67 -6.19 27.74
C GLY A 219 6.92 -7.39 28.30
N ALA A 220 6.22 -8.16 27.45
CA ALA A 220 5.51 -9.36 27.87
C ALA A 220 6.46 -10.58 27.92
N ALA A 221 7.14 -10.88 26.82
CA ALA A 221 7.93 -12.10 26.67
C ALA A 221 9.08 -12.24 27.69
N LEU A 222 9.68 -11.13 28.14
CA LEU A 222 10.77 -11.18 29.13
C LEU A 222 10.29 -11.31 30.58
N HIS A 223 9.01 -11.05 30.86
CA HIS A 223 8.45 -11.09 32.22
C HIS A 223 7.55 -12.31 32.48
N LEU A 224 7.08 -12.97 31.42
CA LEU A 224 6.26 -14.17 31.53
C LEU A 224 7.13 -15.41 31.81
N ASP A 225 6.56 -16.32 32.60
CA ASP A 225 7.12 -17.65 32.84
C ASP A 225 6.73 -18.62 31.72
N ALA A 226 7.43 -19.76 31.63
CA ALA A 226 7.10 -20.80 30.66
C ALA A 226 5.68 -21.36 30.88
N GLY A 227 4.91 -21.43 29.79
CA GLY A 227 3.50 -21.77 29.78
C GLY A 227 2.55 -20.58 29.95
N GLU A 228 3.05 -19.39 30.32
CA GLU A 228 2.21 -18.21 30.50
C GLU A 228 1.94 -17.48 29.18
N THR A 229 0.86 -16.69 29.17
CA THR A 229 0.40 -15.93 28.01
C THR A 229 0.30 -14.45 28.34
N SER A 230 0.52 -13.61 27.33
CA SER A 230 0.40 -12.16 27.46
C SER A 230 -1.07 -11.73 27.46
N PRO A 231 -1.39 -10.51 27.93
CA PRO A 231 -2.63 -9.85 27.51
C PRO A 231 -2.61 -9.62 25.99
N VAL A 232 -3.75 -9.20 25.43
CA VAL A 232 -3.82 -8.75 24.04
C VAL A 232 -2.90 -7.55 23.83
N LEU A 233 -1.84 -7.76 23.05
CA LEU A 233 -0.93 -6.73 22.58
C LEU A 233 -1.50 -6.11 21.30
N GLU A 234 -1.50 -4.79 21.23
CA GLU A 234 -1.93 -4.06 20.04
C GLU A 234 -0.72 -3.50 19.31
N GLU A 235 -0.49 -4.00 18.10
CA GLU A 235 0.50 -3.48 17.19
C GLU A 235 -0.15 -2.55 16.15
N ARG A 236 0.69 -1.96 15.30
CA ARG A 236 0.22 -1.02 14.27
C ARG A 236 -0.82 -1.68 13.36
N ASP A 237 -0.54 -2.87 12.85
CA ASP A 237 -1.33 -3.55 11.81
C ASP A 237 -2.02 -4.84 12.28
N ARG A 238 -1.91 -5.20 13.56
CA ARG A 238 -2.44 -6.47 14.11
C ARG A 238 -2.68 -6.42 15.61
N PHE A 239 -3.43 -7.40 16.10
CA PHE A 239 -3.52 -7.76 17.50
C PHE A 239 -2.77 -9.08 17.72
N VAL A 240 -2.06 -9.21 18.84
CA VAL A 240 -1.20 -10.35 19.15
C VAL A 240 -1.43 -10.84 20.58
N ILE A 241 -1.54 -12.14 20.79
CA ILE A 241 -1.33 -12.78 22.09
C ILE A 241 -0.07 -13.64 21.98
N LEU A 242 0.86 -13.47 22.92
CA LEU A 242 2.08 -14.26 23.02
C LEU A 242 1.89 -15.38 24.05
N ARG A 243 2.52 -16.52 23.83
CA ARG A 243 2.80 -17.53 24.84
C ARG A 243 4.31 -17.73 24.93
N VAL A 244 4.85 -17.81 26.14
CA VAL A 244 6.20 -18.31 26.36
C VAL A 244 6.14 -19.82 26.43
N ASP A 245 6.71 -20.51 25.45
CA ASP A 245 6.76 -21.97 25.45
C ASP A 245 7.88 -22.47 26.35
N GLU A 246 9.08 -21.91 26.16
CA GLU A 246 10.29 -22.26 26.88
C GLU A 246 11.18 -21.03 27.10
N ARG A 247 12.03 -21.09 28.13
CA ARG A 247 12.95 -20.02 28.48
C ARG A 247 14.32 -20.60 28.85
N GLU A 248 15.37 -20.02 28.28
CA GLU A 248 16.76 -20.32 28.60
C GLU A 248 17.39 -19.08 29.23
N GLU A 249 17.63 -19.11 30.54
CA GLU A 249 18.34 -18.04 31.22
C GLU A 249 19.77 -17.90 30.68
N GLY A 250 20.23 -16.65 30.53
CA GLY A 250 21.62 -16.38 30.20
C GLY A 250 22.53 -16.75 31.38
N SER A 251 23.69 -17.36 31.10
CA SER A 251 24.69 -17.65 32.12
C SER A 251 25.91 -16.75 31.94
N GLU A 252 26.30 -16.06 33.00
CA GLU A 252 27.61 -15.41 33.09
C GLU A 252 28.64 -16.43 33.58
N GLU A 253 29.67 -16.74 32.77
CA GLU A 253 30.90 -17.31 33.33
C GLU A 253 31.73 -16.17 33.93
N GLU A 254 32.19 -16.33 35.18
CA GLU A 254 32.97 -15.31 35.90
C GLU A 254 34.11 -14.74 35.03
N GLY A 255 33.99 -13.45 34.69
CA GLY A 255 35.03 -12.67 34.03
C GLY A 255 34.94 -12.56 32.50
N LYS A 256 33.85 -12.99 31.86
CA LYS A 256 33.57 -12.74 30.44
C LYS A 256 32.15 -12.21 30.23
N GLU A 257 31.95 -11.43 29.17
CA GLU A 257 30.64 -11.02 28.65
C GLU A 257 29.75 -12.27 28.44
N LEU A 258 28.42 -12.18 28.64
CA LEU A 258 27.50 -13.33 28.56
C LEU A 258 27.81 -14.20 27.33
N ASP A 259 28.35 -15.40 27.55
CA ASP A 259 28.62 -16.36 26.47
C ASP A 259 27.32 -16.85 25.81
N ARG A 260 26.18 -16.70 26.52
CA ARG A 260 24.84 -17.04 26.05
C ARG A 260 23.81 -16.01 26.51
N PRO A 261 23.23 -15.20 25.60
CA PRO A 261 22.16 -14.28 25.97
C PRO A 261 20.90 -15.04 26.39
N LEU A 262 20.03 -14.38 27.16
CA LEU A 262 18.68 -14.87 27.45
C LEU A 262 17.93 -15.16 26.14
N ARG A 263 17.32 -16.34 26.05
CA ARG A 263 16.50 -16.76 24.90
C ARG A 263 15.13 -17.22 25.37
N VAL A 264 14.12 -16.88 24.59
CA VAL A 264 12.73 -17.24 24.85
C VAL A 264 12.16 -17.88 23.59
N ASN A 265 11.57 -19.06 23.71
CA ASN A 265 10.77 -19.68 22.66
C ASN A 265 9.33 -19.17 22.77
N LEU A 266 8.77 -18.68 21.67
CA LEU A 266 7.48 -18.02 21.66
C LEU A 266 6.53 -18.66 20.66
N SER A 267 5.26 -18.69 21.04
CA SER A 267 4.14 -18.95 20.14
C SER A 267 3.22 -17.74 20.11
N VAL A 268 2.58 -17.49 18.97
CA VAL A 268 1.73 -16.31 18.76
C VAL A 268 0.35 -16.66 18.20
N LEU A 269 -0.66 -15.95 18.69
CA LEU A 269 -1.98 -15.86 18.08
C LEU A 269 -2.13 -14.45 17.51
N ILE A 270 -2.34 -14.34 16.20
CA ILE A 270 -2.37 -13.06 15.49
C ILE A 270 -3.71 -12.89 14.79
N ILE A 271 -4.35 -11.73 14.96
CA ILE A 271 -5.48 -11.29 14.13
C ILE A 271 -5.07 -9.98 13.47
N ASN A 272 -5.08 -9.93 12.14
CA ASN A 272 -4.67 -8.76 11.38
C ASN A 272 -5.77 -7.69 11.44
N LYS A 273 -5.35 -6.43 11.56
CA LYS A 273 -6.26 -5.29 11.40
C LYS A 273 -6.71 -5.19 9.95
N VAL A 274 -7.88 -4.59 9.74
CA VAL A 274 -8.42 -4.26 8.41
C VAL A 274 -7.40 -3.44 7.65
N SER A 275 -7.00 -3.92 6.47
CA SER A 275 -5.89 -3.35 5.69
C SER A 275 -6.35 -2.26 4.71
N LEU A 276 -5.42 -1.42 4.25
CA LEU A 276 -5.70 -0.48 3.15
C LEU A 276 -6.19 -1.20 1.90
N SER A 277 -5.58 -2.34 1.55
CA SER A 277 -5.93 -3.10 0.35
C SER A 277 -7.36 -3.61 0.37
N GLU A 278 -7.82 -4.06 1.54
CA GLU A 278 -9.21 -4.48 1.78
C GLU A 278 -10.16 -3.29 1.62
N VAL A 279 -9.91 -2.18 2.33
CA VAL A 279 -10.76 -0.98 2.25
C VAL A 279 -10.83 -0.43 0.81
N VAL A 280 -9.72 -0.44 0.07
CA VAL A 280 -9.68 0.03 -1.31
C VAL A 280 -10.42 -0.91 -2.25
N ARG A 281 -10.34 -2.23 -2.03
CA ARG A 281 -11.07 -3.23 -2.83
C ARG A 281 -12.57 -3.05 -2.62
N ASP A 282 -13.03 -3.01 -1.37
CA ASP A 282 -14.45 -2.88 -1.05
C ASP A 282 -15.01 -1.56 -1.61
N PHE A 283 -14.26 -0.46 -1.48
CA PHE A 283 -14.63 0.82 -2.09
C PHE A 283 -14.64 0.77 -3.64
N ALA A 284 -13.76 -0.02 -4.26
CA ALA A 284 -13.74 -0.19 -5.71
C ALA A 284 -15.00 -0.92 -6.21
N GLU A 285 -15.47 -1.93 -5.47
CA GLU A 285 -16.68 -2.69 -5.81
C GLU A 285 -17.94 -1.82 -5.79
N GLU A 286 -18.01 -0.85 -4.88
CA GLU A 286 -19.10 0.12 -4.78
C GLU A 286 -18.96 1.32 -5.74
N SER A 287 -17.79 1.47 -6.37
CA SER A 287 -17.47 2.64 -7.19
C SER A 287 -17.94 2.51 -8.64
N ASN A 288 -18.40 3.63 -9.22
CA ASN A 288 -18.71 3.72 -10.64
C ASN A 288 -17.44 3.98 -11.45
N MET A 289 -16.87 2.92 -12.02
CA MET A 289 -15.65 2.96 -12.82
C MET A 289 -15.96 2.77 -14.32
N LYS A 290 -15.43 3.66 -15.16
CA LYS A 290 -15.53 3.57 -16.63
C LYS A 290 -14.15 3.71 -17.23
N VAL A 291 -13.75 2.77 -18.06
CA VAL A 291 -12.47 2.78 -18.79
C VAL A 291 -12.78 2.93 -20.28
N TRP A 292 -12.18 3.94 -20.90
CA TRP A 292 -12.36 4.22 -22.33
C TRP A 292 -11.11 3.93 -23.13
N VAL A 293 -9.92 4.00 -22.54
CA VAL A 293 -8.67 3.79 -23.26
C VAL A 293 -7.77 2.87 -22.45
N ARG A 294 -7.33 1.78 -23.07
CA ARG A 294 -6.17 0.99 -22.67
C ARG A 294 -5.02 1.38 -23.60
N LEU A 295 -3.79 1.44 -23.06
CA LEU A 295 -2.61 1.83 -23.84
C LEU A 295 -2.27 0.77 -24.89
#